data_AF-A0A2T3LAE2-F1
#
_entry.id   AF-A0A2T3LAE2-F1
#
_cell.length_a   1.000
_cell.length_b   1.000
_cell.length_c   1.000
_cell.angle_alpha   90.00
_cell.angle_beta   90.00
_cell.angle_gamma   90.00
#
_symmetry.space_group_name_H-M   'P 1'
#
loop_
_entity.id
_entity.type
_entity.pdbx_description
1 polymer ?
#
loop_
_entity_poly.entity_id
_entity_poly.type
_entity_poly.pdbx_seq_one_letter_code
_entity_poly.pdbx_strand_id
1 'polypeptide(L)'
;MDWITFISLALAVLSTVIAVYQWAVINESNKTKRELQYLLAGVNNAALQKQMAWQNQINTLDKFESRQDWDTGRLYLRERDDFAELAQLATALEGVIDTDNSAIESMMDRAISMVEKNNKLQSHGLKNPTNVANKTDVEGGKESPV
;
A
#
# COMPACT_ATOMS: atom_id res chain seq x y z
N MET A 1 22.19 13.48 -16.46
CA MET A 1 21.80 14.23 -15.24
C MET A 1 22.27 13.38 -14.08
N ASP A 2 23.17 13.88 -13.24
CA ASP A 2 23.77 13.07 -12.18
C ASP A 2 22.71 12.64 -11.17
N TRP A 3 22.85 11.41 -10.68
CA TRP A 3 21.97 10.80 -9.66
C TRP A 3 21.84 11.68 -8.40
N ILE A 4 22.92 12.36 -8.01
CA ILE A 4 22.94 13.30 -6.89
C ILE A 4 22.03 14.51 -7.17
N THR A 5 22.01 14.99 -8.41
CA THR A 5 21.15 16.11 -8.84
C THR A 5 19.67 15.71 -8.88
N PHE A 6 19.38 14.44 -9.18
CA PHE A 6 18.02 13.93 -9.14
C PHE A 6 17.50 13.79 -7.70
N ILE A 7 18.31 13.26 -6.78
CA ILE A 7 17.95 13.15 -5.35
C ILE A 7 17.79 14.54 -4.73
N SER A 8 18.69 15.48 -5.01
CA SER A 8 18.59 16.83 -4.45
C SER A 8 17.35 17.56 -4.97
N LEU A 9 16.98 17.35 -6.24
CA LEU A 9 15.73 17.85 -6.81
C LEU A 9 14.51 17.21 -6.13
N ALA A 10 14.51 15.90 -5.92
CA ALA A 10 13.42 15.20 -5.25
C ALA A 10 13.24 15.68 -3.79
N LEU A 11 14.34 15.86 -3.06
CA LEU A 11 14.34 16.43 -1.72
C LEU A 11 13.88 17.90 -1.71
N ALA A 12 14.28 18.70 -2.70
CA ALA A 12 13.83 20.09 -2.83
C ALA A 12 12.32 20.18 -3.10
N VAL A 13 11.76 19.30 -3.93
CA VAL A 13 10.32 19.22 -4.15
C VAL A 13 9.60 18.81 -2.86
N LEU A 14 10.09 17.78 -2.16
CA LEU A 14 9.52 17.32 -0.89
C LEU A 14 9.53 18.42 0.18
N SER A 15 10.65 19.11 0.35
CA SER A 15 10.77 20.23 1.29
C SER A 15 9.89 21.43 0.92
N THR A 16 9.71 21.70 -0.38
CA THR A 16 8.77 22.72 -0.86
C THR A 16 7.32 22.34 -0.55
N VAL A 17 6.95 21.06 -0.72
CA VAL A 17 5.62 20.54 -0.36
C VAL A 17 5.39 20.65 1.15
N ILE A 18 6.39 20.34 1.98
CA ILE A 18 6.32 20.51 3.44
C ILE A 18 6.21 21.99 3.84
N ALA A 19 6.90 22.90 3.14
CA ALA A 19 6.79 24.34 3.40
C ALA A 19 5.42 24.91 3.02
N VAL A 20 4.87 24.49 1.87
CA VAL A 20 3.49 24.81 1.46
C VAL A 20 2.48 24.23 2.45
N TYR A 21 2.74 23.03 2.96
CA TYR A 21 1.95 22.38 3.99
C TYR A 21 1.96 23.16 5.30
N GLN A 22 3.13 23.58 5.79
CA GLN A 22 3.23 24.41 6.99
C GLN A 22 2.53 25.76 6.81
N TRP A 23 2.66 26.37 5.63
CA TRP A 23 1.96 27.60 5.28
C TRP A 23 0.43 27.41 5.22
N ALA A 24 -0.06 26.30 4.65
CA ALA A 24 -1.48 25.96 4.57
C ALA A 24 -2.09 25.60 5.94
N VAL A 25 -1.35 24.89 6.79
CA VAL A 25 -1.76 24.55 8.17
C VAL A 25 -1.85 25.79 9.05
N ILE A 26 -0.97 26.78 8.86
CA ILE A 26 -1.00 28.06 9.59
C ILE A 26 -2.13 28.98 9.09
N ASN A 27 -2.61 28.82 7.85
CA ASN A 27 -3.44 29.82 7.18
C ASN A 27 -4.91 29.42 6.88
N GLU A 28 -5.41 28.20 7.15
CA GLU A 28 -6.76 27.87 6.66
C GLU A 28 -7.69 26.92 7.44
N SER A 29 -8.99 27.12 7.12
CA SER A 29 -10.23 26.54 7.67
C SER A 29 -10.35 25.00 7.59
N ASN A 30 -11.33 24.43 8.32
CA ASN A 30 -11.59 22.98 8.41
C ASN A 30 -11.69 22.23 7.07
N LYS A 31 -12.03 22.90 5.95
CA LYS A 31 -12.13 22.27 4.63
C LYS A 31 -10.77 21.87 4.07
N THR A 32 -9.78 22.77 4.16
CA THR A 32 -8.42 22.56 3.66
C THR A 32 -7.69 21.50 4.48
N LYS A 33 -7.93 21.45 5.80
CA LYS A 33 -7.44 20.37 6.68
C LYS A 33 -7.85 18.99 6.16
N ARG A 34 -9.14 18.81 5.88
CA ARG A 34 -9.67 17.53 5.40
C ARG A 34 -9.07 17.12 4.05
N GLU A 35 -8.89 18.06 3.13
CA GLU A 35 -8.24 17.79 1.83
C GLU A 35 -6.77 17.37 2.00
N LEU A 36 -6.04 18.03 2.90
CA LEU A 36 -4.67 17.67 3.27
C LEU A 36 -4.59 16.25 3.85
N GLN A 37 -5.53 15.89 4.74
CA GLN A 37 -5.58 14.53 5.32
C GLN A 37 -5.82 13.45 4.27
N TYR A 38 -6.74 13.67 3.32
CA TYR A 38 -6.93 12.72 2.22
C TYR A 38 -5.72 12.62 1.29
N LEU A 39 -5.00 13.73 1.07
CA LEU A 39 -3.77 13.71 0.29
C LEU A 39 -2.67 12.91 1.02
N LEU A 40 -2.49 13.14 2.33
CA LEU A 40 -1.58 12.35 3.16
C LEU A 40 -1.98 10.88 3.22
N ALA A 41 -3.28 10.58 3.26
CA ALA A 41 -3.77 9.21 3.20
C ALA A 41 -3.50 8.54 1.85
N GLY A 42 -3.56 9.29 0.75
CA GLY A 42 -3.11 8.84 -0.56
C GLY A 42 -1.60 8.53 -0.57
N VAL A 43 -0.77 9.41 -0.02
CA VAL A 43 0.69 9.21 0.09
C VAL A 43 1.02 8.01 0.97
N ASN A 44 0.39 7.87 2.13
CA ASN A 44 0.58 6.74 3.03
C ASN A 44 0.26 5.40 2.33
N ASN A 45 -0.91 5.30 1.69
CA ASN A 45 -1.29 4.10 0.96
C ASN A 45 -0.35 3.78 -0.20
N ALA A 46 0.10 4.80 -0.94
CA ALA A 46 1.07 4.60 -2.02
C ALA A 46 2.42 4.12 -1.50
N ALA A 47 2.90 4.66 -0.37
CA ALA A 47 4.14 4.23 0.28
C ALA A 47 4.04 2.78 0.77
N LEU A 48 2.94 2.41 1.44
CA LEU A 48 2.70 1.03 1.87
C LEU A 48 2.63 0.05 0.70
N GLN A 49 1.95 0.41 -0.40
CA GLN A 49 1.90 -0.41 -1.60
C GLN A 49 3.29 -0.61 -2.22
N LYS A 50 4.10 0.45 -2.30
CA LYS A 50 5.48 0.35 -2.80
C LYS A 50 6.36 -0.49 -1.88
N GLN A 51 6.24 -0.33 -0.56
CA GLN A 51 6.95 -1.17 0.41
C GLN A 51 6.64 -2.66 0.19
N MET A 52 5.37 -3.03 0.03
CA MET A 52 4.95 -4.42 -0.25
C MET A 52 5.49 -4.91 -1.59
N ALA A 53 5.43 -4.09 -2.64
CA ALA A 53 5.97 -4.43 -3.95
C ALA A 53 7.50 -4.67 -3.89
N TRP A 54 8.22 -3.82 -3.15
CA TRP A 54 9.67 -3.97 -2.95
C TRP A 54 10.01 -5.22 -2.13
N GLN A 55 9.25 -5.51 -1.08
CA GLN A 55 9.42 -6.75 -0.30
C GLN A 55 9.22 -8.00 -1.17
N ASN A 56 8.25 -7.98 -2.07
CA ASN A 56 8.05 -9.08 -3.02
C ASN A 56 9.23 -9.22 -3.98
N GLN A 57 9.78 -8.11 -4.48
CA GLN A 57 10.98 -8.13 -5.33
C GLN A 57 12.19 -8.70 -4.58
N ILE A 58 12.41 -8.27 -3.33
CA ILE A 58 13.48 -8.80 -2.48
C ILE A 58 13.35 -10.31 -2.32
N ASN A 59 12.13 -10.81 -2.12
CA ASN A 59 11.88 -12.24 -1.97
C ASN A 59 12.13 -13.04 -3.26
N THR A 60 12.17 -12.39 -4.42
CA THR A 60 12.48 -13.01 -5.72
C THR A 60 13.94 -12.88 -6.13
N LEU A 61 14.78 -12.19 -5.34
CA LEU A 61 16.21 -12.09 -5.63
C LEU A 61 16.92 -13.42 -5.36
N ASP A 62 17.91 -13.73 -6.19
CA ASP A 62 18.84 -14.85 -5.96
C ASP A 62 19.66 -14.64 -4.68
N LYS A 63 20.27 -15.72 -4.18
CA LYS A 63 21.05 -15.67 -2.94
C LYS A 63 22.22 -14.68 -3.05
N PHE A 64 22.39 -13.86 -2.01
CA PHE A 64 23.50 -12.90 -1.90
C PHE A 64 24.81 -13.62 -1.58
N GLU A 65 25.54 -14.06 -2.61
CA GLU A 65 26.78 -14.83 -2.46
C GLU A 65 28.03 -13.97 -2.67
N SER A 66 27.99 -12.99 -3.57
CA SER A 66 29.11 -12.07 -3.79
C SER A 66 28.98 -10.78 -2.97
N ARG A 67 30.11 -10.08 -2.79
CA ARG A 67 30.11 -8.77 -2.12
C ARG A 67 29.27 -7.72 -2.86
N GLN A 68 29.21 -7.81 -4.19
CA GLN A 68 28.38 -6.93 -5.01
C GLN A 68 26.89 -7.20 -4.80
N ASP A 69 26.50 -8.47 -4.66
CA ASP A 69 25.10 -8.84 -4.38
C ASP A 69 24.67 -8.34 -2.99
N TRP A 70 25.57 -8.35 -2.01
CA TRP A 70 25.31 -7.78 -0.69
C TRP A 70 25.11 -6.26 -0.73
N ASP A 71 25.87 -5.54 -1.55
CA ASP A 71 25.70 -4.10 -1.70
C ASP A 71 24.37 -3.78 -2.39
N THR A 72 24.00 -4.57 -3.41
CA THR A 72 22.68 -4.49 -4.05
C THR A 72 21.55 -4.83 -3.08
N GLY A 73 21.67 -5.92 -2.32
CA GLY A 73 20.68 -6.33 -1.32
C GLY A 73 20.45 -5.28 -0.23
N ARG A 74 21.52 -4.60 0.20
CA ARG A 74 21.41 -3.46 1.13
C ARG A 74 20.63 -2.29 0.55
N LEU A 75 20.80 -1.98 -0.75
CA LEU A 75 20.04 -0.92 -1.40
C LEU A 75 18.54 -1.25 -1.42
N TYR A 76 18.18 -2.47 -1.81
CA TYR A 76 16.78 -2.91 -1.81
C TYR A 76 16.17 -2.88 -0.40
N LEU A 77 16.88 -3.37 0.61
CA LEU A 77 16.42 -3.34 2.00
C LEU A 77 16.24 -1.90 2.50
N ARG A 78 17.17 -1.02 2.15
CA ARG A 78 17.09 0.40 2.51
C ARG A 78 15.90 1.08 1.87
N GLU A 79 15.66 0.89 0.58
CA GLU A 79 14.51 1.48 -0.11
C GLU A 79 13.18 1.00 0.46
N ARG A 80 13.09 -0.28 0.87
CA ARG A 80 11.92 -0.79 1.59
C ARG A 80 11.71 -0.03 2.91
N ASP A 81 12.77 0.19 3.67
CA ASP A 81 12.71 0.89 4.94
C ASP A 81 12.36 2.38 4.74
N ASP A 82 12.87 3.02 3.68
CA ASP A 82 12.53 4.40 3.30
C ASP A 82 11.02 4.54 3.00
N PHE A 83 10.39 3.56 2.34
CA PHE A 83 8.93 3.57 2.14
C PHE A 83 8.14 3.40 3.44
N ALA A 84 8.65 2.59 4.37
CA ALA A 84 8.04 2.45 5.69
C ALA A 84 8.11 3.78 6.48
N GLU A 85 9.25 4.47 6.41
CA GLU A 85 9.45 5.77 7.03
C GLU A 85 8.53 6.84 6.41
N LEU A 86 8.40 6.86 5.08
CA LEU A 86 7.46 7.76 4.38
C LEU A 86 6.01 7.53 4.81
N ALA A 87 5.59 6.27 4.98
CA ALA A 87 4.25 5.96 5.46
C ALA A 87 4.04 6.48 6.89
N GLN A 88 5.02 6.27 7.78
CA GLN A 88 4.96 6.76 9.18
C GLN A 88 4.94 8.30 9.25
N LEU A 89 5.74 8.97 8.43
CA LEU A 89 5.76 10.44 8.35
C LEU A 89 4.42 10.99 7.87
N ALA A 90 3.80 10.37 6.87
CA ALA A 90 2.46 10.77 6.41
C ALA A 90 1.41 10.63 7.52
N THR A 91 1.46 9.55 8.31
CA THR A 91 0.58 9.36 9.48
C THR A 91 0.84 10.40 10.57
N ALA A 92 2.11 10.67 10.90
CA ALA A 92 2.45 11.66 11.91
C ALA A 92 2.01 13.08 11.49
N LEU A 93 2.23 13.45 10.22
CA LEU A 93 1.78 14.72 9.66
C LEU A 93 0.25 14.85 9.72
N GLU A 94 -0.46 13.77 9.39
CA GLU A 94 -1.92 13.76 9.47
C GLU A 94 -2.42 14.02 10.89
N GLY A 95 -1.84 13.34 11.89
CA GLY A 95 -2.17 13.53 13.30
C GLY A 95 -1.87 14.94 13.82
N VAL A 96 -0.94 15.68 13.18
CA VAL A 96 -0.68 17.09 13.50
C VAL A 96 -1.76 18.02 12.91
N ILE A 97 -2.42 17.67 11.80
CA ILE A 97 -3.50 18.48 11.21
C ILE A 97 -4.77 18.42 12.07
N ASP A 98 -5.15 17.22 12.46
CA ASP A 98 -6.31 16.91 13.28
C ASP A 98 -6.03 15.62 14.05
N THR A 99 -5.94 15.74 15.37
CA THR A 99 -5.66 14.63 16.28
C THR A 99 -6.86 13.72 16.48
N ASP A 100 -8.06 14.22 16.20
CA ASP A 100 -9.32 13.56 16.56
C ASP A 100 -9.93 12.80 15.39
N ASN A 101 -9.56 13.15 14.15
CA ASN A 101 -10.04 12.49 12.94
C ASN A 101 -8.85 12.09 12.04
N SER A 102 -8.70 10.80 11.73
CA SER A 102 -7.71 10.32 10.75
C SER A 102 -8.41 9.82 9.47
N ALA A 103 -8.09 10.45 8.34
CA ALA A 103 -8.46 9.95 7.03
C ALA A 103 -7.67 8.69 6.66
N ILE A 104 -6.42 8.53 7.10
CA ILE A 104 -5.63 7.30 6.96
C ILE A 104 -6.37 6.12 7.62
N GLU A 105 -6.75 6.27 8.89
CA GLU A 105 -7.48 5.24 9.64
C GLU A 105 -8.82 4.93 8.98
N SER A 106 -9.62 5.96 8.65
CA SER A 106 -10.89 5.79 7.94
C SER A 106 -10.72 5.07 6.60
N MET A 107 -9.63 5.30 5.85
CA MET A 107 -9.37 4.59 4.61
C MET A 107 -8.96 3.13 4.85
N MET A 108 -8.12 2.86 5.85
CA MET A 108 -7.76 1.49 6.24
C MET A 108 -8.97 0.70 6.70
N ASP A 109 -9.83 1.26 7.56
CA ASP A 109 -11.06 0.62 8.03
C ASP A 109 -12.01 0.28 6.88
N ARG A 110 -12.13 1.19 5.90
CA ARG A 110 -12.91 0.92 4.68
C ARG A 110 -12.31 -0.23 3.88
N ALA A 111 -10.99 -0.29 3.75
CA ALA A 111 -10.32 -1.38 3.04
C ALA A 111 -10.53 -2.72 3.76
N ILE A 112 -10.39 -2.77 5.09
CA ILE A 112 -10.68 -3.96 5.91
C ILE A 112 -12.14 -4.37 5.71
N SER A 113 -13.08 -3.43 5.82
CA SER A 113 -14.51 -3.70 5.60
C SER A 113 -14.81 -4.25 4.20
N MET A 114 -14.12 -3.75 3.16
CA MET A 114 -14.24 -4.28 1.79
C MET A 114 -13.74 -5.72 1.69
N VAL A 115 -12.58 -6.04 2.29
CA VAL A 115 -12.03 -7.40 2.30
C VAL A 115 -12.95 -8.34 3.06
N GLU A 116 -13.46 -7.94 4.23
CA GLU A 116 -14.43 -8.75 4.98
C GLU A 116 -15.70 -9.03 4.18
N LYS A 117 -16.23 -8.02 3.49
CA LYS A 117 -17.39 -8.18 2.61
C LYS A 117 -17.08 -9.13 1.45
N ASN A 118 -15.90 -9.05 0.87
CA ASN A 118 -15.46 -9.98 -0.19
C ASN A 118 -15.36 -11.42 0.33
N ASN A 119 -14.72 -11.63 1.49
CA ASN A 119 -14.62 -12.94 2.12
C ASN A 119 -16.01 -13.53 2.44
N LYS A 120 -16.93 -12.69 2.94
CA LYS A 120 -18.33 -13.09 3.14
C LYS A 120 -18.97 -13.50 1.81
N LEU A 121 -18.85 -12.70 0.75
CA LEU A 121 -19.37 -13.03 -0.58
C LEU A 121 -18.84 -14.36 -1.11
N GLN A 122 -17.53 -14.63 -0.98
CA GLN A 122 -16.94 -15.91 -1.39
C GLN A 122 -17.49 -17.08 -0.56
N SER A 123 -17.62 -16.90 0.77
CA SER A 123 -18.21 -17.93 1.64
C SER A 123 -19.67 -18.23 1.29
N HIS A 124 -20.43 -17.23 0.84
CA HIS A 124 -21.79 -17.40 0.33
C HIS A 124 -21.81 -18.02 -1.07
N GLY A 125 -20.88 -17.67 -1.96
CA GLY A 125 -20.73 -18.26 -3.29
C GLY A 125 -20.35 -19.75 -3.26
N LEU A 126 -19.55 -20.17 -2.27
CA LEU A 126 -19.24 -21.59 -2.02
C LEU A 126 -20.43 -22.38 -1.46
N LYS A 127 -21.38 -21.70 -0.81
CA LYS A 127 -22.64 -22.28 -0.30
C LYS A 127 -23.76 -22.27 -1.35
N ASN A 128 -23.53 -21.72 -2.54
CA ASN A 128 -24.56 -21.61 -3.57
C ASN A 128 -24.81 -22.99 -4.22
N PRO A 129 -26.03 -23.57 -4.12
CA PRO A 129 -26.33 -24.90 -4.64
C PRO A 129 -26.11 -25.05 -6.15
N THR A 130 -26.18 -23.96 -6.91
CA THR A 130 -25.91 -23.92 -8.36
C THR A 130 -24.44 -24.20 -8.72
N ASN A 131 -23.49 -24.02 -7.80
CA ASN A 131 -22.09 -24.41 -8.00
C ASN A 131 -21.82 -25.89 -7.70
N VAL A 132 -22.71 -26.57 -6.96
CA VAL A 132 -22.62 -28.00 -6.66
C VAL A 132 -23.23 -28.83 -7.80
N ALA A 133 -24.31 -28.33 -8.42
CA ALA A 133 -24.94 -28.97 -9.58
C ALA A 133 -23.98 -29.13 -10.78
N ASN A 134 -23.03 -28.22 -10.95
CA ASN A 134 -22.04 -28.31 -12.03
C ASN A 134 -20.90 -29.33 -11.78
N LYS A 135 -20.78 -29.86 -10.56
CA LYS A 135 -19.82 -30.95 -10.26
C LYS A 135 -20.41 -32.33 -10.50
N THR A 136 -21.72 -32.50 -10.32
CA THR A 136 -22.40 -33.79 -10.51
C THR A 136 -22.53 -34.22 -11.97
N ASP A 137 -22.39 -33.31 -12.93
CA ASP A 137 -22.49 -33.66 -14.35
C ASP A 137 -21.15 -34.12 -14.97
N VAL A 138 -20.02 -33.99 -14.26
CA VAL A 138 -18.69 -34.37 -14.78
C VAL A 138 -18.21 -35.73 -14.25
N GLU A 139 -18.77 -36.22 -13.13
CA GLU A 139 -18.38 -37.50 -12.51
C GLU A 139 -19.27 -38.70 -12.88
N GLY A 140 -20.32 -38.51 -13.70
CA GLY A 140 -21.24 -39.57 -14.13
C GLY A 140 -20.80 -40.40 -15.35
N GLY A 141 -19.55 -40.28 -15.80
CA GLY A 141 -19.04 -40.86 -17.06
C GLY A 141 -18.09 -42.05 -16.89
N LYS A 142 -18.43 -43.03 -16.06
CA LYS A 142 -17.82 -44.38 -15.99
C LYS A 142 -18.97 -45.33 -15.62
N GLU A 143 -19.32 -46.41 -16.30
CA GLU A 143 -18.61 -47.39 -17.14
C GLU A 143 -19.64 -48.13 -18.02
N SER A 144 -19.21 -48.74 -19.13
CA SER A 144 -19.44 -50.19 -19.33
C SER A 144 -18.86 -50.76 -20.63
N PRO A 145 -18.59 -52.08 -20.66
CA PRO A 145 -17.55 -52.73 -21.45
C PRO A 145 -18.10 -53.41 -22.72
N VAL A 146 -17.25 -53.55 -23.75
CA VAL A 146 -16.91 -54.78 -24.50
C VAL A 146 -15.58 -54.53 -25.20
#